data_AF-A0A3N1H212-F1
#
_entry.id   AF-A0A3N1H212-F1
#
_cell.length_a   1.000
_cell.length_b   1.000
_cell.length_c   1.000
_cell.angle_alpha   90.00
_cell.angle_beta   90.00
_cell.angle_gamma   90.00
#
_symmetry.space_group_name_H-M   'P 1'
#
loop_
_entity.id
_entity.type
_entity.pdbx_description
1 polymer ?
#
loop_
_entity_poly.entity_id
_entity_poly.type
_entity_poly.pdbx_seq_one_letter_code
_entity_poly.pdbx_strand_id
1 'polypeptide(L)'
;MTNTMAYAYCNIGRWIADCPRPHCSNAIALEPKQATFHCGGHDGCRMIAPIVWPADADEISDALAARPVPATRNWAPAGHWQATVTGFPDGQTAGELRAETAEHVDQEV
;
A
#
# COMPACT_ATOMS: atom_id res chain seq x y z
N MET A 1 14.26 -16.69 3.58
CA MET A 1 14.55 -15.89 2.37
C MET A 1 14.52 -14.44 2.78
N THR A 2 15.60 -13.68 2.61
CA THR A 2 15.58 -12.23 2.87
C THR A 2 14.79 -11.57 1.75
N ASN A 3 13.65 -10.96 2.07
CA ASN A 3 12.94 -10.13 1.12
C ASN A 3 13.86 -8.95 0.78
N THR A 4 14.16 -8.75 -0.50
CA THR A 4 15.05 -7.68 -0.98
C THR A 4 14.30 -6.61 -1.75
N MET A 5 12.98 -6.77 -1.89
CA MET A 5 12.09 -5.89 -2.62
C MET A 5 11.20 -5.13 -1.64
N ALA A 6 11.08 -3.83 -1.85
CA ALA A 6 10.06 -3.01 -1.22
C ALA A 6 8.75 -3.13 -2.03
N TYR A 7 7.61 -3.30 -1.37
CA TYR A 7 6.32 -3.42 -2.02
C TYR A 7 5.52 -2.15 -1.78
N ALA A 8 5.01 -1.55 -2.86
CA ALA A 8 4.13 -0.40 -2.74
C ALA A 8 2.75 -0.84 -2.25
N TYR A 9 2.22 -0.15 -1.25
CA TYR A 9 0.86 -0.32 -0.74
C TYR A 9 0.25 1.06 -0.47
N CYS A 10 -1.08 1.14 -0.43
CA CYS A 10 -1.79 2.37 -0.14
C CYS A 10 -2.25 2.36 1.31
N ASN A 11 -1.87 3.39 2.06
CA ASN A 11 -2.29 3.62 3.43
C ASN A 11 -2.92 5.00 3.51
N ILE A 12 -4.19 5.04 3.90
CA ILE A 12 -5.01 6.26 3.98
C ILE A 12 -4.94 7.14 2.73
N GLY A 13 -4.86 6.53 1.55
CA GLY A 13 -4.79 7.22 0.26
C GLY A 13 -3.39 7.68 -0.15
N ARG A 14 -2.34 7.27 0.55
CA ARG A 14 -0.94 7.56 0.22
C ARG A 14 -0.22 6.27 -0.13
N TRP A 15 0.55 6.29 -1.21
CA TRP A 15 1.47 5.20 -1.52
C TRP A 15 2.66 5.21 -0.57
N ILE A 16 2.94 4.06 0.02
CA ILE A 16 4.00 3.82 1.01
C ILE A 16 4.70 2.51 0.62
N ALA A 17 5.97 2.38 1.01
CA ALA A 17 6.61 1.08 1.13
C ALA A 17 7.36 0.96 2.46
N ASP A 18 7.39 -0.27 2.99
CA ASP A 18 8.17 -0.62 4.17
C ASP A 18 9.59 -1.02 3.78
N CYS A 19 10.54 -0.80 4.68
CA CYS A 19 11.91 -1.25 4.50
C CYS A 19 11.96 -2.79 4.47
N PRO A 20 12.52 -3.41 3.43
CA PRO A 20 12.55 -4.86 3.34
C PRO A 20 13.62 -5.51 4.22
N ARG A 21 14.48 -4.71 4.89
CA ARG A 21 15.48 -5.23 5.83
C ARG A 21 14.79 -5.80 7.07
N PRO A 22 15.07 -7.06 7.46
CA PRO A 22 14.58 -7.61 8.72
C PRO A 22 14.89 -6.69 9.91
N HIS A 23 13.91 -6.50 10.79
CA HIS A 23 13.98 -5.65 11.98
C HIS A 23 14.07 -4.14 11.74
N CYS A 24 14.06 -3.68 10.49
CA CYS A 24 13.88 -2.26 10.18
C CYS A 24 12.39 -1.98 9.97
N SER A 25 11.77 -1.23 10.87
CA SER A 25 10.36 -0.85 10.77
C SER A 25 10.15 0.50 10.07
N ASN A 26 11.14 0.97 9.33
CA ASN A 26 11.05 2.25 8.63
C ASN A 26 10.17 2.10 7.39
N ALA A 27 9.41 3.14 7.06
CA ALA A 27 8.58 3.21 5.87
C ALA A 27 8.72 4.60 5.25
N ILE A 28 8.58 4.69 3.93
CA ILE A 28 8.66 5.98 3.22
C ILE A 28 7.42 6.19 2.38
N ALA A 29 6.98 7.44 2.29
CA ALA A 29 6.02 7.84 1.28
C ALA A 29 6.67 7.72 -0.10
N LEU A 30 5.90 7.24 -1.06
CA LEU A 30 6.34 7.04 -2.44
C LEU A 30 5.78 8.13 -3.33
N GLU A 31 6.60 8.57 -4.29
CA GLU A 31 6.10 9.23 -5.48
C GLU A 31 5.48 8.18 -6.42
N PRO A 32 4.43 8.54 -7.20
CA PRO A 32 3.83 7.60 -8.16
C PRO A 32 4.88 6.98 -9.07
N LYS A 33 4.90 5.64 -9.14
CA LYS A 33 5.80 4.85 -10.01
C LYS A 33 7.29 5.02 -9.68
N GLN A 34 7.63 5.48 -8.47
CA GLN A 34 9.01 5.53 -7.99
C GLN A 34 9.68 4.16 -8.08
N ALA A 35 10.83 4.08 -8.74
CA ALA A 35 11.48 2.79 -9.03
C ALA A 35 12.28 2.21 -7.85
N THR A 36 12.79 3.07 -6.96
CA THR A 36 13.74 2.69 -5.92
C THR A 36 13.33 3.19 -4.55
N PHE A 37 13.37 2.31 -3.55
CA PHE A 37 13.20 2.63 -2.15
C PHE A 37 14.54 3.01 -1.54
N HIS A 38 14.56 4.08 -0.74
CA HIS A 38 15.73 4.53 -0.01
C HIS A 38 15.39 4.65 1.48
N CYS A 39 15.95 3.76 2.30
CA CYS A 39 15.76 3.79 3.75
C CYS A 39 16.56 4.95 4.37
N GLY A 40 15.99 6.15 4.35
CA GLY A 40 16.56 7.37 4.92
C GLY A 40 16.08 7.68 6.34
N GLY A 41 16.50 8.82 6.87
CA GLY A 41 16.15 9.30 8.21
C GLY A 41 17.20 9.00 9.28
N HIS A 42 17.00 9.53 10.49
CA HIS A 42 17.91 9.37 11.63
C HIS A 42 18.15 7.89 11.98
N ASP A 43 17.07 7.09 11.95
CA ASP A 43 17.07 5.65 12.25
C ASP A 43 17.01 4.76 10.99
N GLY A 44 17.25 5.35 9.82
CA GLY A 44 17.24 4.63 8.54
C GLY A 44 18.41 3.65 8.43
N CYS A 45 18.14 2.43 7.98
CA CYS A 45 19.16 1.39 7.83
C CYS A 45 20.02 1.54 6.55
N ARG A 46 19.77 2.59 5.76
CA ARG A 46 20.43 2.93 4.48
C ARG A 46 20.29 1.89 3.38
N MET A 47 19.36 0.96 3.52
CA MET A 47 19.03 0.02 2.46
C MET A 47 18.45 0.75 1.24
N ILE A 48 18.93 0.36 0.06
CA ILE A 48 18.34 0.71 -1.22
C ILE A 48 17.77 -0.58 -1.81
N ALA A 49 16.53 -0.54 -2.28
CA ALA A 49 15.84 -1.70 -2.83
C ALA A 49 14.98 -1.31 -4.04
N PRO A 50 14.70 -2.22 -4.98
CA PRO A 50 13.67 -1.99 -5.99
C PRO A 50 12.30 -1.90 -5.34
N ILE A 51 11.41 -1.08 -5.91
CA ILE A 51 10.00 -1.05 -5.52
C ILE A 51 9.18 -1.86 -6.54
N VAL A 52 8.35 -2.75 -6.02
CA VAL A 52 7.34 -3.47 -6.78
C VAL A 52 6.02 -2.73 -6.62
N TRP A 53 5.52 -2.21 -7.74
CA TRP A 53 4.19 -1.60 -7.84
C TRP A 53 3.18 -2.62 -8.38
N PRO A 54 1.89 -2.53 -8.00
CA PRO A 54 0.84 -3.20 -8.74
C PRO A 54 0.77 -2.67 -10.18
N ALA A 55 0.36 -3.51 -11.11
CA ALA A 55 0.25 -3.13 -12.53
C ALA A 55 -0.81 -2.04 -12.76
N ASP A 56 -1.83 -2.01 -11.92
CA ASP A 56 -3.01 -1.16 -11.94
C ASP A 56 -2.99 -0.07 -10.85
N ALA A 57 -1.80 0.40 -10.44
CA ALA A 57 -1.63 1.39 -9.36
C ALA A 57 -2.49 2.66 -9.55
N ASP A 58 -2.60 3.16 -10.77
CA ASP A 58 -3.42 4.34 -11.08
C ASP A 58 -4.91 4.04 -10.83
N GLU A 59 -5.40 2.88 -11.28
CA GLU A 59 -6.81 2.48 -11.11
C GLU A 59 -7.18 2.21 -9.65
N ILE A 60 -6.26 1.59 -8.88
CA ILE A 60 -6.39 1.42 -7.43
C ILE A 60 -6.47 2.77 -6.74
N SER A 61 -5.62 3.73 -7.14
CA SER A 61 -5.63 5.09 -6.58
C SER A 61 -6.98 5.78 -6.81
N ASP A 62 -7.52 5.69 -8.02
CA ASP A 62 -8.82 6.26 -8.37
C ASP A 62 -9.97 5.61 -7.59
N ALA A 63 -9.96 4.28 -7.46
CA ALA A 63 -10.96 3.54 -6.70
C ALA A 63 -10.96 3.94 -5.22
N LEU A 64 -9.78 4.08 -4.61
CA LEU A 64 -9.65 4.52 -3.23
C LEU A 64 -10.01 6.00 -3.05
N ALA A 65 -9.69 6.86 -4.01
CA ALA A 65 -10.02 8.29 -3.95
C ALA A 65 -11.54 8.53 -3.90
N ALA A 66 -12.34 7.63 -4.49
CA ALA A 66 -13.80 7.68 -4.43
C ALA A 66 -14.37 7.42 -3.02
N ARG A 67 -13.60 6.81 -2.10
CA ARG A 67 -14.06 6.58 -0.73
C ARG A 67 -14.11 7.92 0.03
N PRO A 68 -15.25 8.29 0.63
CA PRO A 68 -15.38 9.59 1.30
C PRO A 68 -14.52 9.70 2.57
N VAL A 69 -14.31 8.59 3.28
CA VAL A 69 -13.54 8.53 4.52
C VAL A 69 -12.07 8.23 4.20
N PRO A 70 -11.11 9.16 4.44
CA PRO A 70 -9.70 8.92 4.11
C PRO A 70 -9.08 7.71 4.82
N ALA A 71 -9.54 7.43 6.05
CA ALA A 71 -9.05 6.30 6.84
C ALA A 71 -9.37 4.93 6.23
N THR A 72 -10.34 4.83 5.32
CA THR A 72 -10.71 3.58 4.64
C THR A 72 -10.01 3.40 3.29
N ARG A 73 -9.13 4.33 2.89
CA ARG A 73 -8.39 4.30 1.62
C ARG A 73 -7.14 3.42 1.69
N ASN A 74 -7.30 2.17 2.11
CA ASN A 74 -6.20 1.23 2.28
C ASN A 74 -6.23 0.14 1.21
N TRP A 75 -5.06 -0.27 0.78
CA TRP A 75 -4.87 -1.40 -0.12
C TRP A 75 -3.44 -1.94 0.05
N ALA A 76 -3.25 -3.25 -0.06
CA ALA A 76 -1.92 -3.84 -0.12
C ALA A 76 -1.87 -5.00 -1.11
N PRO A 77 -0.68 -5.36 -1.63
CA PRO A 77 -0.54 -6.55 -2.46
C PRO A 77 -0.85 -7.82 -1.65
N ALA A 78 -1.31 -8.87 -2.34
CA ALA A 78 -1.63 -10.14 -1.71
C ALA A 78 -0.45 -10.69 -0.88
N GLY A 79 -0.73 -11.09 0.36
CA GLY A 79 0.26 -11.59 1.30
C GLY A 79 1.15 -10.50 1.92
N HIS A 80 0.79 -9.21 1.80
CA HIS A 80 1.51 -8.14 2.48
C HIS A 80 1.40 -8.32 3.99
N TRP A 81 2.56 -8.41 4.66
CA TRP A 81 2.64 -8.77 6.08
C TRP A 81 1.74 -7.91 6.98
N GLN A 82 1.66 -6.60 6.72
CA GLN A 82 0.85 -5.69 7.53
C GLN A 82 -0.65 -5.96 7.33
N ALA A 83 -1.09 -6.26 6.10
CA ALA A 83 -2.47 -6.59 5.81
C ALA A 83 -2.86 -7.90 6.50
N THR A 84 -1.98 -8.91 6.43
CA THR A 84 -2.18 -10.19 7.13
C THR A 84 -2.27 -10.03 8.65
N VAL A 85 -1.44 -9.16 9.26
CA VAL A 85 -1.40 -8.97 10.72
C VAL A 85 -2.56 -8.11 11.22
N THR A 86 -2.93 -7.07 10.48
CA THR A 86 -3.94 -6.09 10.92
C THR A 86 -5.34 -6.35 10.39
N GLY A 87 -5.48 -7.27 9.41
CA GLY A 87 -6.76 -7.71 8.86
C GLY A 87 -7.40 -6.74 7.87
N PHE A 88 -6.67 -5.75 7.32
CA PHE A 88 -7.21 -4.97 6.20
C PHE A 88 -7.07 -5.74 4.88
N PRO A 89 -8.00 -5.55 3.93
CA PRO A 89 -7.99 -6.29 2.67
C PRO A 89 -6.68 -6.18 1.86
N ASP A 90 -6.23 -7.29 1.30
CA ASP A 90 -5.09 -7.36 0.38
C ASP A 90 -5.44 -8.02 -0.95
N GLY A 91 -4.65 -7.72 -1.98
CA GLY A 91 -4.75 -8.36 -3.30
C GLY A 91 -5.98 -7.98 -4.13
N GLN A 92 -6.84 -7.10 -3.65
CA GLN A 92 -8.02 -6.65 -4.39
C GLN A 92 -7.64 -5.94 -5.70
N THR A 93 -8.41 -6.18 -6.74
CA THR A 93 -8.41 -5.41 -7.98
C THR A 93 -9.08 -4.04 -7.76
N ALA A 94 -8.82 -3.08 -8.65
CA ALA A 94 -9.55 -1.82 -8.67
C ALA A 94 -11.08 -2.01 -8.82
N GLY A 95 -11.53 -3.07 -9.49
CA GLY A 95 -12.95 -3.42 -9.61
C GLY A 95 -13.57 -3.81 -8.28
N GLU A 96 -12.91 -4.68 -7.52
CA GLU A 96 -13.36 -5.12 -6.19
C GLU A 96 -13.40 -3.96 -5.19
N LEU A 97 -12.40 -3.07 -5.22
CA LEU A 97 -12.40 -1.87 -4.39
C LEU A 97 -13.61 -0.96 -4.64
N ARG A 98 -14.02 -0.82 -5.90
CA ARG A 98 -15.22 -0.03 -6.29
C ARG A 98 -16.50 -0.73 -5.86
N ALA A 99 -16.58 -2.06 -6.03
CA ALA A 99 -17.73 -2.85 -5.61
C ALA A 99 -17.94 -2.76 -4.08
N GLU A 100 -16.88 -2.96 -3.30
CA GLU A 100 -16.89 -2.78 -1.83
C GLU A 100 -17.37 -1.37 -1.44
N THR A 101 -16.88 -0.35 -2.15
CA THR A 101 -17.28 1.04 -1.88
C THR A 101 -18.78 1.25 -2.13
N ALA A 102 -19.33 0.67 -3.21
CA ALA A 102 -20.74 0.77 -3.53
C ALA A 102 -21.63 0.07 -2.49
N GLU A 103 -21.25 -1.13 -2.04
CA GLU A 103 -21.98 -1.89 -1.02
C GLU A 103 -22.12 -1.12 0.29
N HIS A 104 -21.09 -0.37 0.69
CA HIS A 104 -21.13 0.41 1.92
C HIS A 104 -21.94 1.71 1.80
N VAL A 105 -21.95 2.34 0.62
CA VAL A 105 -22.79 3.53 0.38
C VAL A 105 -24.27 3.17 0.42
N ASP A 106 -24.66 2.01 -0.13
CA ASP A 106 -26.05 1.56 -0.16
C ASP A 106 -26.58 1.12 1.22
N GLN A 107 -25.69 0.84 2.18
CA GLN A 107 -26.03 0.44 3.55
C GLN A 107 -26.25 1.62 4.51
N GLU A 108 -25.95 2.86 4.08
CA GLU A 108 -26.11 4.08 4.90
C GLU A 108 -27.44 4.83 4.63
N VAL A 109 -28.43 4.18 3.98
CA VAL A 109 -29.76 4.75 3.67
C VAL A 109 -30.86 4.25 4.62
#